data_AF-A0A930TV87-F1
#
_entry.id   AF-A0A930TV87-F1
#
_cell.length_a   1.000
_cell.length_b   1.000
_cell.length_c   1.000
_cell.angle_alpha   90.00
_cell.angle_beta   90.00
_cell.angle_gamma   90.00
#
_symmetry.space_group_name_H-M   'P 1'
#
loop_
_entity.id
_entity.type
_entity.pdbx_description
1 polymer ?
#
loop_
_entity_poly.entity_id
_entity_poly.type
_entity_poly.pdbx_seq_one_letter_code
_entity_poly.pdbx_strand_id
1 'polypeptide(L)'
;MTNTEQSSSRFRSATEFPKSIDHLPTQEANQLYQEMRDCLVFTNRSRAQLIRRNGEYKQSTLQLKQDVERLNGYIQRLRVEKEQLTTSNQQVITELEREIITLSQHLDHLSDVFDQVADVDSLEKTKWSYLSFPSRFFNFIRAVRAIVTAWRTDEDGTQPVLSQPSLESLPAANEDEVVDKVADAREHPWMYDDPASTGRSLLDR
;
A
#
# COMPACT_ATOMS: atom_id res chain seq x y z
N MET A 1 35.72 56.18 26.21
CA MET A 1 34.38 55.82 25.66
C MET A 1 34.46 54.40 25.17
N THR A 2 34.17 53.45 26.05
CA THR A 2 34.22 52.01 25.75
C THR A 2 32.78 51.57 25.47
N ASN A 3 32.52 51.12 24.24
CA ASN A 3 31.24 50.56 23.83
C ASN A 3 30.92 49.34 24.70
N THR A 4 30.18 49.56 25.78
CA THR A 4 29.43 48.53 26.48
C THR A 4 28.25 48.19 25.58
N GLU A 5 28.51 47.44 24.51
CA GLU A 5 27.47 46.65 23.88
C GLU A 5 27.00 45.68 24.96
N GLN A 6 25.90 46.05 25.62
CA GLN A 6 25.11 45.16 26.44
C GLN A 6 24.64 44.04 25.52
N SER A 7 25.47 42.99 25.41
CA SER A 7 25.15 41.79 24.67
C SER A 7 23.98 41.12 25.39
N SER A 8 22.77 41.48 24.99
CA SER A 8 21.53 40.82 25.39
C SER A 8 21.43 39.38 24.85
N SER A 9 22.50 38.86 24.24
CA SER A 9 22.62 37.46 23.86
C SER A 9 22.86 36.61 25.11
N ARG A 10 21.87 35.78 25.45
CA ARG A 10 21.98 34.73 26.49
C ARG A 10 23.19 33.79 26.32
N PHE A 11 23.81 33.78 25.15
CA PHE A 11 25.07 33.10 24.88
C PHE A 11 26.21 34.11 24.83
N ARG A 12 27.24 33.85 25.63
CA ARG A 12 28.51 34.57 25.61
C ARG A 12 29.63 33.64 25.23
N SER A 13 30.55 34.11 24.39
CA SER A 13 31.77 33.35 24.09
C SER A 13 32.65 33.23 25.33
N ALA A 14 33.38 32.12 25.46
CA ALA A 14 34.38 31.96 26.51
C ALA A 14 35.48 33.07 26.45
N THR A 15 35.65 33.70 25.29
CA THR A 15 36.60 34.81 25.08
C THR A 15 36.09 36.16 25.61
N GLU A 16 34.80 36.28 25.94
CA GLU A 16 34.21 37.51 26.49
C GLU A 16 34.39 37.62 28.01
N PHE A 17 34.76 36.52 28.69
CA PHE A 17 35.06 36.55 30.11
C PHE A 17 36.52 36.95 30.35
N PRO A 18 36.80 37.80 31.35
CA PRO A 18 38.16 38.22 31.66
C PRO A 18 38.99 37.03 32.16
N LYS A 19 40.26 36.99 31.77
CA LYS A 19 41.18 35.90 32.12
C LYS A 19 41.63 35.93 33.58
N SER A 20 41.53 37.07 34.25
CA SER A 20 41.84 37.26 35.66
C SER A 20 40.82 38.20 36.30
N ILE A 21 40.53 37.95 37.58
CA ILE A 21 39.68 38.76 38.45
C ILE A 21 40.47 39.48 39.55
N ASP A 22 41.80 39.39 39.52
CA ASP A 22 42.69 39.85 40.61
C ASP A 22 42.62 41.37 40.87
N HIS A 23 42.10 42.11 39.89
CA HIS A 23 41.95 43.57 39.95
C HIS A 23 40.50 44.02 40.12
N LEU A 24 39.54 43.10 40.17
CA LEU A 24 38.13 43.43 40.35
C LEU A 24 37.78 43.53 41.84
N PRO A 25 36.94 44.50 42.25
CA PRO A 25 36.36 44.50 43.57
C PRO A 25 35.48 43.26 43.77
N THR A 26 35.43 42.74 45.00
CA THR A 26 34.76 41.47 45.34
C THR A 26 33.30 41.40 44.87
N GLN A 27 32.60 42.53 44.86
CA GLN A 27 31.21 42.62 44.41
C GLN A 27 31.08 42.37 42.91
N GLU A 28 31.93 42.98 42.09
CA GLU A 28 31.94 42.78 40.63
C GLU A 28 32.42 41.37 40.27
N ALA A 29 33.41 40.84 41.00
CA ALA A 29 33.86 39.46 40.82
C ALA A 29 32.72 38.46 41.08
N ASN A 30 31.94 38.65 42.15
CA ASN A 30 30.79 37.80 42.46
C ASN A 30 29.69 37.87 41.39
N GLN A 31 29.42 39.05 40.84
CA GLN A 31 28.47 39.23 39.74
C GLN A 31 28.93 38.49 38.49
N LEU A 32 30.21 38.65 38.12
CA LEU A 32 30.81 37.94 36.99
C LEU A 32 30.73 36.43 37.15
N TYR A 33 30.98 35.90 38.36
CA TYR A 33 30.83 34.47 38.65
C TYR A 33 29.38 33.98 38.48
N GLN A 34 28.38 34.77 38.89
CA GLN A 34 26.97 34.44 38.69
C GLN A 34 26.63 34.42 37.19
N GLU A 35 27.06 35.42 36.43
CA GLU A 35 26.86 35.47 34.98
C GLU A 35 27.51 34.28 34.26
N MET A 36 28.75 33.93 34.62
CA MET A 36 29.45 32.76 34.08
C MET A 36 28.69 31.47 34.37
N ARG A 37 28.20 31.32 35.62
CA ARG A 37 27.44 30.15 36.04
C ARG A 37 26.14 30.03 35.24
N ASP A 38 25.41 31.12 35.08
CA ASP A 38 24.14 31.14 34.35
C ASP A 38 24.35 30.83 32.86
N CYS A 39 25.40 31.42 32.25
CA CYS A 39 25.79 31.10 30.86
C CYS A 39 26.12 29.61 30.70
N LEU A 40 26.85 29.01 31.65
CA LEU A 40 27.22 27.60 31.60
C LEU A 40 26.01 26.68 31.78
N VAL A 41 25.11 26.99 32.72
CA VAL A 41 23.87 26.23 32.92
C VAL A 41 23.00 26.29 31.66
N PHE A 42 22.83 27.48 31.09
CA PHE A 42 22.05 27.68 29.88
C PHE A 42 22.65 26.96 28.68
N THR A 43 23.98 27.03 28.50
CA THR A 43 24.69 26.35 27.40
C THR A 43 24.61 24.83 27.52
N ASN A 44 24.72 24.28 28.73
CA ASN A 44 24.54 22.85 28.95
C ASN A 44 23.09 22.41 28.66
N ARG A 45 22.10 23.20 29.10
CA ARG A 45 20.68 22.93 28.81
C ARG A 45 20.40 22.97 27.31
N SER A 46 20.90 24.00 26.60
CA SER A 46 20.69 24.14 25.16
C SER A 46 21.38 23.02 24.38
N ARG A 47 22.60 22.63 24.76
CA ARG A 47 23.31 21.48 24.18
C ARG A 47 22.53 20.18 24.37
N ALA A 48 22.02 19.92 25.58
CA ALA A 48 21.22 18.73 25.86
C ALA A 48 19.94 18.70 25.00
N GLN A 49 19.26 19.84 24.83
CA GLN A 49 18.10 19.96 23.95
C GLN A 49 18.46 19.71 22.48
N LEU A 50 19.60 20.23 22.01
CA LEU A 50 20.07 20.03 20.65
C LEU A 50 20.34 18.55 20.38
N ILE A 51 20.98 17.85 21.31
CA ILE A 51 21.26 16.41 21.22
C ILE A 51 19.95 15.62 21.14
N ARG A 52 18.96 15.95 21.98
CA ARG A 52 17.64 15.30 21.95
C ARG A 52 16.96 15.49 20.59
N ARG A 53 16.85 16.75 20.13
CA ARG A 53 16.26 17.03 18.81
C ARG A 53 16.99 16.35 17.66
N ASN A 54 18.31 16.30 17.70
CA ASN A 54 19.08 15.59 16.67
C ASN A 54 18.78 14.08 16.70
N GLY A 55 18.64 13.50 17.89
CA GLY A 55 18.19 12.12 18.08
C GLY A 55 16.79 11.87 17.50
N GLU A 56 15.83 12.71 17.83
CA GLU A 56 14.45 12.66 17.30
C GLU A 56 14.43 12.73 15.77
N TYR A 57 15.16 13.69 15.16
CA TYR A 57 15.23 13.82 13.71
C TYR A 57 15.88 12.60 13.05
N LYS A 58 16.93 12.04 13.66
CA LYS A 58 17.57 10.82 13.16
C LYS A 58 16.60 9.64 13.18
N GLN A 59 15.85 9.47 14.27
CA GLN A 59 14.86 8.41 14.39
C GLN A 59 13.73 8.57 13.38
N SER A 60 13.18 9.77 13.25
CA SER A 60 12.14 10.07 12.25
C SER A 60 12.64 9.83 10.82
N THR A 61 13.88 10.20 10.51
CA THR A 61 14.48 9.94 9.19
C THR A 61 14.63 8.45 8.91
N LEU A 62 14.99 7.64 9.93
CA LEU A 62 15.08 6.19 9.79
C LEU A 62 13.71 5.56 9.57
N GLN A 63 12.68 6.00 10.29
CA GLN A 63 11.30 5.55 10.08
C GLN A 63 10.82 5.88 8.67
N LEU A 64 11.02 7.12 8.22
CA LEU A 64 10.65 7.54 6.87
C LEU A 64 11.36 6.71 5.79
N LYS A 65 12.65 6.41 5.99
CA LYS A 65 13.39 5.52 5.08
C LYS A 65 12.76 4.12 5.01
N GLN A 66 12.42 3.53 6.15
CA GLN A 66 11.77 2.22 6.20
C GLN A 66 10.41 2.22 5.51
N ASP A 67 9.62 3.29 5.69
CA ASP A 67 8.31 3.41 5.04
C ASP A 67 8.44 3.56 3.53
N VAL A 68 9.42 4.32 3.05
CA VAL A 68 9.73 4.42 1.60
C VAL A 68 10.14 3.06 1.03
N GLU A 69 10.97 2.30 1.73
CA GLU A 69 11.35 0.94 1.33
C GLU A 69 10.12 0.01 1.27
N ARG A 70 9.24 0.08 2.26
CA ARG A 70 7.98 -0.69 2.28
C ARG A 70 7.05 -0.31 1.12
N LEU A 71 6.87 0.99 0.86
CA LEU A 71 6.06 1.49 -0.25
C LEU A 71 6.63 1.05 -1.61
N ASN A 72 7.95 1.09 -1.78
CA ASN A 72 8.60 0.55 -2.98
C ASN A 72 8.32 -0.95 -3.15
N GLY A 73 8.34 -1.71 -2.06
CA GLY A 73 7.93 -3.12 -2.06
C GLY A 73 6.49 -3.32 -2.54
N TYR A 74 5.55 -2.51 -2.06
CA TYR A 74 4.15 -2.57 -2.53
C TYR A 74 4.00 -2.18 -3.99
N ILE A 75 4.71 -1.15 -4.45
CA ILE A 75 4.70 -0.75 -5.87
C ILE A 75 5.21 -1.90 -6.75
N GLN A 76 6.26 -2.61 -6.34
CA GLN A 76 6.77 -3.75 -7.09
C GLN A 76 5.74 -4.90 -7.15
N ARG A 77 5.09 -5.23 -6.04
CA ARG A 77 4.02 -6.25 -6.02
C ARG A 77 2.86 -5.87 -6.94
N LEU A 78 2.37 -4.63 -6.84
CA LEU A 78 1.28 -4.14 -7.70
C LEU A 78 1.64 -4.16 -9.18
N ARG A 79 2.91 -3.90 -9.53
CA ARG A 79 3.37 -4.02 -10.92
C ARG A 79 3.28 -5.46 -11.42
N VAL A 80 3.74 -6.42 -10.61
CA VAL A 80 3.67 -7.85 -10.95
C VAL A 80 2.22 -8.32 -11.06
N GLU A 81 1.36 -7.96 -10.10
CA GLU A 81 -0.07 -8.30 -10.14
C GLU A 81 -0.77 -7.72 -11.37
N LYS A 82 -0.45 -6.46 -11.72
CA LYS A 82 -0.97 -5.83 -12.93
C LYS A 82 -0.53 -6.57 -14.19
N GLU A 83 0.75 -6.94 -14.28
CA GLU A 83 1.28 -7.70 -15.41
C GLU A 83 0.58 -9.06 -15.54
N GLN A 84 0.47 -9.80 -14.44
CA GLN A 84 -0.26 -11.07 -14.39
C GLN A 84 -1.72 -10.93 -14.82
N LEU A 85 -2.42 -9.89 -14.34
CA LEU A 85 -3.79 -9.63 -14.72
C LEU A 85 -3.91 -9.29 -16.22
N THR A 86 -2.99 -8.50 -16.77
CA THR A 86 -2.98 -8.20 -18.20
C THR A 86 -2.72 -9.44 -19.06
N THR A 87 -1.81 -10.32 -18.64
CA THR A 87 -1.56 -11.58 -19.35
C THR A 87 -2.75 -12.53 -19.26
N SER A 88 -3.40 -12.62 -18.10
CA SER A 88 -4.60 -13.43 -17.90
C SER A 88 -5.75 -12.93 -18.78
N ASN A 89 -5.99 -11.61 -18.80
CA ASN A 89 -7.02 -11.02 -19.66
C ASN A 89 -6.73 -11.25 -21.15
N GLN A 90 -5.48 -11.15 -21.59
CA GLN A 90 -5.11 -11.49 -22.96
C GLN A 90 -5.40 -12.95 -23.29
N GLN A 91 -5.07 -13.89 -22.39
CA GLN A 91 -5.39 -15.30 -22.58
C GLN A 91 -6.89 -15.52 -22.72
N VAL A 92 -7.70 -14.94 -21.83
CA VAL A 92 -9.17 -15.02 -21.90
C VAL A 92 -9.70 -14.45 -23.22
N ILE A 93 -9.21 -13.30 -23.66
CA ILE A 93 -9.61 -12.70 -24.95
C ILE A 93 -9.27 -13.65 -26.09
N THR A 94 -8.06 -14.21 -26.13
CA THR A 94 -7.67 -15.14 -27.20
C THR A 94 -8.50 -16.42 -27.20
N GLU A 95 -8.94 -16.88 -26.03
CA GLU A 95 -9.79 -18.06 -25.92
C GLU A 95 -11.21 -17.76 -26.40
N LEU A 96 -11.78 -16.63 -26.00
CA LEU A 96 -13.06 -16.15 -26.52
C LEU A 96 -13.03 -15.95 -28.04
N GLU A 97 -11.94 -15.44 -28.60
CA GLU A 97 -11.77 -15.32 -30.05
C GLU A 97 -11.78 -16.69 -30.75
N ARG A 98 -11.12 -17.70 -30.16
CA ARG A 98 -11.17 -19.08 -30.67
C ARG A 98 -12.58 -19.64 -30.59
N GLU A 99 -13.26 -19.47 -29.47
CA GLU A 99 -14.65 -19.89 -29.30
C GLU A 99 -15.55 -19.24 -30.36
N ILE A 100 -15.45 -17.93 -30.59
CA ILE A 100 -16.23 -17.22 -31.62
C ILE A 100 -15.95 -17.78 -33.02
N ILE A 101 -14.69 -18.07 -33.35
CA ILE A 101 -14.34 -18.67 -34.65
C ILE A 101 -14.96 -20.06 -34.78
N THR A 102 -14.90 -20.89 -33.74
CA THR A 102 -15.52 -22.23 -33.77
C THR A 102 -17.03 -22.15 -33.89
N LEU A 103 -17.68 -21.21 -33.20
CA LEU A 103 -19.11 -20.95 -33.31
C LEU A 103 -19.50 -20.50 -34.72
N SER A 104 -18.72 -19.61 -35.34
CA SER A 104 -18.94 -19.21 -36.73
C SER A 104 -18.88 -20.42 -37.67
N GLN A 105 -17.88 -21.28 -37.52
CA GLN A 105 -17.75 -22.49 -38.34
C GLN A 105 -18.93 -23.46 -38.15
N HIS A 106 -19.41 -23.60 -36.92
CA HIS A 106 -20.59 -24.42 -36.62
C HIS A 106 -21.86 -23.83 -37.26
N LEU A 107 -22.01 -22.51 -37.26
CA LEU A 107 -23.13 -21.81 -37.91
C LEU A 107 -23.05 -21.92 -39.43
N ASP A 108 -21.87 -21.75 -40.03
CA ASP A 108 -21.67 -21.91 -41.46
C ASP A 108 -21.99 -23.35 -41.89
N HIS A 109 -21.57 -24.34 -41.11
CA HIS A 109 -21.92 -25.74 -41.36
C HIS A 109 -23.43 -25.99 -41.26
N LEU A 110 -24.12 -25.39 -40.28
CA LEU A 110 -25.58 -25.45 -40.18
C LEU A 110 -26.26 -24.80 -41.40
N SER A 111 -25.73 -23.68 -41.87
CA SER A 111 -26.23 -23.00 -43.08
C SER A 111 -26.07 -23.88 -44.31
N ASP A 112 -24.90 -24.49 -44.51
CA ASP A 112 -24.65 -25.41 -45.63
C ASP A 112 -25.60 -26.63 -45.61
N VAL A 113 -25.81 -27.22 -44.42
CA VAL A 113 -26.74 -28.35 -44.28
C VAL A 113 -28.19 -27.90 -44.51
N PHE A 114 -28.54 -26.68 -44.10
CA PHE A 114 -29.86 -26.10 -44.35
C PHE A 114 -30.08 -25.85 -45.84
N ASP A 115 -29.14 -25.24 -46.56
CA ASP A 115 -29.25 -24.97 -48.00
C ASP A 115 -29.37 -26.27 -48.81
N GLN A 116 -28.66 -27.34 -48.41
CA GLN A 116 -28.82 -28.67 -49.00
C GLN A 116 -30.22 -29.28 -48.81
N VAL A 117 -30.94 -28.88 -47.76
CA VAL A 117 -32.33 -29.26 -47.51
C VAL A 117 -33.29 -28.33 -48.25
N ALA A 118 -32.99 -27.03 -48.35
CA ALA A 118 -33.82 -26.02 -49.00
C ALA A 118 -33.80 -26.10 -50.53
N ASP A 119 -32.67 -26.47 -51.16
CA ASP A 119 -32.53 -26.65 -52.61
C ASP A 119 -33.44 -27.77 -53.19
N VAL A 120 -34.14 -28.50 -52.32
CA VAL A 120 -35.12 -29.54 -52.66
C VAL A 120 -36.52 -28.97 -52.96
N ASP A 121 -36.80 -27.72 -52.59
CA ASP A 121 -38.05 -27.02 -52.95
C ASP A 121 -38.02 -26.42 -54.37
N SER A 122 -36.90 -26.54 -55.08
CA SER A 122 -36.83 -26.22 -56.51
C SER A 122 -37.70 -27.20 -57.31
N LEU A 123 -38.75 -26.65 -57.92
CA LEU A 123 -39.91 -27.33 -58.52
C LEU A 123 -39.59 -28.43 -59.56
N GLU A 124 -38.34 -28.57 -60.01
CA GLU A 124 -37.93 -29.49 -61.09
C GLU A 124 -37.40 -30.85 -60.61
N LYS A 125 -37.07 -31.03 -59.32
CA LYS A 125 -36.52 -32.30 -58.76
C LYS A 125 -37.51 -33.13 -57.92
N THR A 126 -38.79 -32.74 -57.89
CA THR A 126 -39.84 -33.34 -57.04
C THR A 126 -40.15 -34.82 -57.30
N LYS A 127 -39.72 -35.39 -58.44
CA LYS A 127 -40.05 -36.79 -58.79
C LYS A 127 -39.13 -37.85 -58.17
N TRP A 128 -37.95 -37.47 -57.67
CA TRP A 128 -37.01 -38.39 -56.99
C TRP A 128 -36.75 -38.04 -55.52
N SER A 129 -37.31 -36.92 -55.06
CA SER A 129 -37.04 -36.32 -53.75
C SER A 129 -37.58 -37.15 -52.56
N TYR A 130 -38.75 -37.78 -52.72
CA TYR A 130 -39.46 -38.48 -51.63
C TYR A 130 -38.70 -39.67 -51.01
N LEU A 131 -37.74 -40.29 -51.71
CA LEU A 131 -37.02 -41.46 -51.20
C LEU A 131 -35.79 -41.10 -50.34
N SER A 132 -35.29 -39.87 -50.41
CA SER A 132 -34.10 -39.44 -49.64
C SER A 132 -34.42 -38.51 -48.46
N PHE A 133 -35.65 -37.99 -48.40
CA PHE A 133 -36.15 -37.06 -47.38
C PHE A 133 -35.92 -37.49 -45.92
N PRO A 134 -36.24 -38.73 -45.49
CA PRO A 134 -36.04 -39.11 -44.09
C PRO A 134 -34.55 -39.13 -43.72
N SER A 135 -33.69 -39.69 -44.58
CA SER A 135 -32.25 -39.78 -44.28
C SER A 135 -31.57 -38.42 -44.11
N ARG A 136 -31.96 -37.42 -44.93
CA ARG A 136 -31.35 -36.08 -44.92
C ARG A 136 -31.90 -35.21 -43.79
N PHE A 137 -33.19 -35.33 -43.47
CA PHE A 137 -33.77 -34.69 -42.28
C PHE A 137 -33.19 -35.26 -40.98
N PHE A 138 -33.00 -36.59 -40.90
CA PHE A 138 -32.32 -37.20 -39.75
C PHE A 138 -30.85 -36.77 -39.65
N ASN A 139 -30.16 -36.54 -40.76
CA ASN A 139 -28.80 -35.99 -40.75
C ASN A 139 -28.78 -34.53 -40.25
N PHE A 140 -29.76 -33.70 -40.63
CA PHE A 140 -29.93 -32.35 -40.08
C PHE A 140 -30.22 -32.37 -38.57
N ILE A 141 -31.19 -33.18 -38.12
CA ILE A 141 -31.49 -33.32 -36.69
C ILE A 141 -30.30 -33.92 -35.91
N ARG A 142 -29.52 -34.80 -36.54
CA ARG A 142 -28.28 -35.35 -35.95
C ARG A 142 -27.18 -34.30 -35.87
N ALA A 143 -27.04 -33.42 -36.86
CA ALA A 143 -26.10 -32.30 -36.84
C ALA A 143 -26.49 -31.26 -35.78
N VAL A 144 -27.77 -30.89 -35.69
CA VAL A 144 -28.31 -30.04 -34.63
C VAL A 144 -28.09 -30.66 -33.26
N ARG A 145 -28.36 -31.97 -33.11
CA ARG A 145 -28.10 -32.69 -31.86
C ARG A 145 -26.62 -32.71 -31.53
N ALA A 146 -25.73 -32.90 -32.50
CA ALA A 146 -24.28 -32.91 -32.29
C ALA A 146 -23.77 -31.55 -31.80
N ILE A 147 -24.29 -30.45 -32.35
CA ILE A 147 -23.97 -29.08 -31.94
C ILE A 147 -24.51 -28.79 -30.54
N VAL A 148 -25.75 -29.19 -30.25
CA VAL A 148 -26.36 -29.03 -28.92
C VAL A 148 -25.62 -29.88 -27.87
N THR A 149 -25.15 -31.07 -28.22
CA THR A 149 -24.31 -31.87 -27.31
C THR A 149 -22.92 -31.27 -27.14
N ALA A 150 -22.30 -30.72 -28.18
CA ALA A 150 -21.02 -30.01 -28.06
C ALA A 150 -21.14 -28.83 -27.08
N TRP A 151 -22.17 -28.00 -27.24
CA TRP A 151 -22.49 -26.91 -26.30
C TRP A 151 -22.73 -27.37 -24.86
N ARG A 152 -23.31 -28.56 -24.67
CA ARG A 152 -23.62 -29.09 -23.34
C ARG A 152 -22.45 -29.81 -22.67
N THR A 153 -21.42 -30.18 -23.44
CA THR A 153 -20.24 -30.89 -22.88
C THR A 153 -19.21 -29.91 -22.32
N ASP A 154 -19.22 -28.65 -22.79
CA ASP A 154 -18.32 -27.59 -22.28
C ASP A 154 -18.80 -26.93 -20.98
N GLU A 155 -20.07 -27.13 -20.57
CA GLU A 155 -20.58 -26.65 -19.26
C GLU A 155 -20.13 -27.48 -18.05
N ASP A 156 -19.64 -28.72 -18.25
CA ASP A 156 -19.23 -29.62 -17.15
C ASP A 156 -17.76 -29.46 -16.72
N GLY A 157 -17.03 -28.48 -17.28
CA GLY A 157 -15.58 -28.31 -17.10
C GLY A 157 -15.10 -27.19 -16.17
N THR A 158 -15.95 -26.24 -15.76
CA THR A 158 -15.48 -25.03 -15.07
C THR A 158 -16.47 -24.57 -14.00
N GLN A 159 -16.28 -25.08 -12.78
CA GLN A 159 -16.78 -24.39 -11.59
C GLN A 159 -15.87 -23.19 -11.28
N PRO A 160 -16.36 -21.93 -11.28
CA PRO A 160 -15.71 -20.89 -10.52
C PRO A 160 -16.08 -21.10 -9.05
N VAL A 161 -15.14 -21.62 -8.28
CA VAL A 161 -15.21 -21.60 -6.81
C VAL A 161 -15.25 -20.14 -6.37
N LEU A 162 -16.46 -19.65 -6.07
CA LEU A 162 -16.66 -18.44 -5.27
C LEU A 162 -16.26 -18.76 -3.83
N SER A 163 -14.96 -18.74 -3.55
CA SER A 163 -14.45 -18.72 -2.18
C SER A 163 -14.86 -17.40 -1.53
N GLN A 164 -15.73 -17.52 -0.52
CA GLN A 164 -16.03 -16.46 0.44
C GLN A 164 -14.74 -15.92 1.07
N PRO A 165 -14.56 -14.58 1.19
CA PRO A 165 -13.58 -14.05 2.12
C PRO A 165 -14.16 -14.14 3.55
N SER A 166 -13.62 -15.06 4.34
CA SER A 166 -13.78 -15.06 5.79
C SER A 166 -13.19 -13.77 6.36
N LEU A 167 -14.04 -12.95 7.01
CA LEU A 167 -13.64 -11.82 7.83
C LEU A 167 -12.78 -12.34 8.99
N GLU A 168 -11.49 -12.08 8.89
CA GLU A 168 -10.50 -12.37 9.93
C GLU A 168 -10.70 -11.39 11.09
N SER A 169 -11.02 -11.94 12.25
CA SER A 169 -11.24 -11.24 13.51
C SER A 169 -9.98 -10.53 14.00
N LEU A 170 -10.11 -9.25 14.32
CA LEU A 170 -9.13 -8.46 15.07
C LEU A 170 -8.82 -9.12 16.43
N PRO A 171 -7.56 -9.13 16.90
CA PRO A 171 -7.23 -9.67 18.21
C PRO A 171 -7.75 -8.73 19.31
N ALA A 172 -8.43 -9.31 20.31
CA ALA A 172 -8.82 -8.63 21.53
C ALA A 172 -7.58 -8.12 22.26
N ALA A 173 -7.54 -6.81 22.55
CA ALA A 173 -6.55 -6.23 23.42
C ALA A 173 -6.80 -6.70 24.86
N ASN A 174 -5.83 -7.39 25.45
CA ASN A 174 -5.85 -7.79 26.85
C ASN A 174 -5.84 -6.53 27.74
N GLU A 175 -6.97 -6.24 28.40
CA GLU A 175 -7.14 -5.08 29.29
C GLU A 175 -6.34 -5.19 30.59
N ASP A 176 -5.83 -6.38 30.94
CA ASP A 176 -5.11 -6.61 32.20
C ASP A 176 -3.65 -6.12 32.21
N GLU A 177 -3.05 -5.83 31.06
CA GLU A 177 -1.64 -5.41 30.99
C GLU A 177 -1.43 -3.89 31.11
N VAL A 178 -2.52 -3.11 31.09
CA VAL A 178 -2.45 -1.63 31.09
C VAL A 178 -2.29 -1.07 32.50
N VAL A 179 -2.83 -1.75 33.52
CA VAL A 179 -2.87 -1.22 34.89
C VAL A 179 -1.47 -1.17 35.53
N ASP A 180 -0.62 -2.18 35.30
CA ASP A 180 0.74 -2.20 35.86
C ASP A 180 1.69 -1.22 35.16
N LYS A 181 1.53 -0.98 33.85
CA LYS A 181 2.35 -0.01 33.09
C LYS A 181 2.11 1.42 33.53
N VAL A 182 0.89 1.77 33.97
CA VAL A 182 0.57 3.13 34.43
C VAL A 182 1.17 3.42 35.82
N ALA A 183 1.29 2.42 36.68
CA ALA A 183 1.92 2.56 38.00
C ALA A 183 3.44 2.77 37.88
N ASP A 184 4.11 1.96 37.06
CA ASP A 184 5.57 2.05 36.86
C ASP A 184 5.98 3.34 36.09
N ALA A 185 5.12 3.79 35.15
CA ALA A 185 5.31 5.07 34.46
C ALA A 185 5.26 6.30 35.38
N ARG A 186 4.59 6.20 36.53
CA ARG A 186 4.53 7.27 37.54
C ARG A 186 5.81 7.35 38.37
N GLU A 187 6.44 6.21 38.66
CA GLU A 187 7.63 6.14 39.52
C GLU A 187 8.93 6.36 38.72
N HIS A 188 8.96 5.99 37.45
CA HIS A 188 10.16 6.11 36.59
C HIS A 188 9.90 6.86 35.27
N PRO A 189 9.53 8.16 35.32
CA PRO A 189 9.13 8.94 34.13
C PRO A 189 10.26 9.18 33.11
N TRP A 190 11.49 8.78 33.42
CA TRP A 190 12.66 8.87 32.54
C TRP A 190 12.87 7.63 31.67
N MET A 191 12.12 6.55 31.90
CA MET A 191 12.18 5.31 31.10
C MET A 191 11.06 5.17 30.07
N TYR A 192 10.05 6.04 30.11
CA TYR A 192 8.89 5.98 29.24
C TYR A 192 8.81 7.24 28.37
N ASP A 193 8.68 7.04 27.06
CA ASP A 193 8.43 8.11 26.12
C ASP A 193 6.96 8.55 26.25
N ASP A 194 6.71 9.65 26.97
CA ASP A 194 5.37 10.21 27.10
C ASP A 194 4.91 10.78 25.74
N PRO A 195 3.80 10.29 25.16
CA PRO A 195 3.24 10.86 23.93
C PRO A 195 2.84 12.34 24.09
N ALA A 196 2.64 12.84 25.32
CA ALA A 196 2.41 14.26 25.59
C ALA A 196 3.69 15.12 25.54
N SER A 197 4.88 14.50 25.51
CA SER A 197 6.18 15.18 25.36
C SER A 197 6.62 15.32 23.90
N THR A 198 6.19 14.41 23.03
CA THR A 198 6.42 14.50 21.58
C THR A 198 5.65 15.67 20.97
N GLY A 199 6.36 16.69 20.51
CA GLY A 199 5.77 17.82 19.77
C GLY A 199 5.44 19.06 20.61
N ARG A 200 5.64 19.05 21.93
CA ARG A 200 5.54 20.29 22.73
C ARG A 200 6.78 21.16 22.52
N SER A 201 6.57 22.33 21.92
CA SER A 201 7.52 23.44 21.98
C SER A 201 7.75 23.81 23.44
N LEU A 202 8.84 23.32 24.03
CA LEU A 202 9.38 23.76 25.34
C LEU A 202 9.93 25.21 25.26
N LEU A 203 9.13 26.14 24.73
CA LEU A 203 9.27 27.55 25.05
C LEU A 203 8.53 27.76 26.36
N ASP A 204 9.24 27.62 27.47
CA ASP A 204 8.90 28.43 28.65
C ASP A 204 9.14 29.90 28.23
N ARG A 205 8.06 30.67 28.15
CA ARG A 205 8.14 32.13 28.16
C ARG A 205 8.43 32.61 29.57
#